data_AF-A0A8C5WIB4-F1
#
_entry.id   AF-A0A8C5WIB4-F1
#
_cell.length_a   1.000
_cell.length_b   1.000
_cell.length_c   1.000
_cell.angle_alpha   90.00
_cell.angle_beta   90.00
_cell.angle_gamma   90.00
#
_symmetry.space_group_name_H-M   'P 1'
#
loop_
_entity.id
_entity.type
_entity.pdbx_description
1 polymer ?
#
loop_
_entity_poly.entity_id
_entity_poly.type
_entity_poly.pdbx_seq_one_letter_code
_entity_poly.pdbx_strand_id
1 'polypeptide(L)'
;MMLSTLIFLVLLAAGAALECEVCYSLSSNRCSGHYETCGPSQDRCMETLTQTSLGELKSFVLKKTCGSVYNCTHPASMTAPGYRVSVTTMCCDTDYCNNRTMNWKAVNSTKNGVRCPSCLAHNSETCDRHTPLNCTGSETYCVQFTASRHRGSTITIAGCASESMEKTRGKAAFGGNSIEVSRFQVTNGAQSVPKGHLSVFLAVLFTLKIFAECGSS
;
A
#
# COMPACT_ATOMS: atom_id res chain seq x y z
N MET A 1 38.76 -29.17 25.41
CA MET A 1 37.91 -28.07 25.89
C MET A 1 37.66 -26.98 24.85
N MET A 2 38.62 -26.58 24.00
CA MET A 2 38.40 -25.51 23.01
C MET A 2 37.45 -25.83 21.85
N LEU A 3 37.32 -27.09 21.42
CA LEU A 3 36.43 -27.45 20.32
C LEU A 3 34.94 -27.37 20.70
N SER A 4 34.62 -27.70 21.96
CA SER A 4 33.25 -27.70 22.50
C SER A 4 32.70 -26.28 22.66
N THR A 5 33.54 -25.32 23.06
CA THR A 5 33.16 -23.90 23.15
C THR A 5 32.92 -23.26 21.78
N LEU A 6 33.67 -23.69 20.75
CA LEU A 6 33.48 -23.23 19.36
C LEU A 6 32.15 -23.73 18.77
N ILE A 7 31.75 -24.97 19.06
CA ILE A 7 30.47 -25.55 18.60
C ILE A 7 29.28 -24.81 19.25
N PHE A 8 29.35 -24.51 20.54
CA PHE A 8 28.30 -23.74 21.23
C PHE A 8 28.15 -22.30 20.70
N LEU A 9 29.25 -21.63 20.33
CA LEU A 9 29.20 -20.30 19.73
C LEU A 9 28.62 -20.29 18.31
N VAL A 10 28.86 -21.34 17.52
CA VAL A 10 28.25 -21.50 16.18
C VAL A 10 26.74 -21.77 16.30
N LEU A 11 26.30 -22.54 17.31
CA LEU A 11 24.88 -22.76 17.63
C LEU A 11 24.17 -21.50 18.16
N LEU A 12 24.87 -20.66 18.94
CA LEU A 12 24.33 -19.38 19.44
C LEU A 12 24.26 -18.30 18.35
N ALA A 13 25.07 -18.40 17.30
CA ALA A 13 25.04 -17.50 16.15
C ALA A 13 23.93 -17.84 15.13
N ALA A 14 23.45 -19.09 15.12
CA ALA A 14 22.21 -19.46 14.46
C ALA A 14 21.04 -19.10 15.39
N GLY A 15 20.65 -17.82 15.41
CA GLY A 15 19.44 -17.39 16.12
C GLY A 15 18.27 -18.32 15.76
N ALA A 16 17.54 -18.79 16.77
CA ALA A 16 16.39 -19.65 16.56
C ALA A 16 15.46 -19.02 15.51
N ALA A 17 15.13 -19.77 14.47
CA ALA A 17 14.27 -19.27 13.41
C ALA A 17 12.84 -19.17 13.95
N LEU A 18 12.23 -18.00 13.77
CA LEU A 18 10.87 -17.70 14.24
C LEU A 18 9.86 -18.71 13.67
N GLU A 19 8.95 -19.22 14.49
CA GLU A 19 7.87 -20.10 14.04
C GLU A 19 6.50 -19.42 14.14
N CYS A 20 5.73 -19.45 13.05
CA CYS A 20 4.45 -18.75 12.97
C CYS A 20 3.32 -19.68 12.52
N GLU A 21 2.10 -19.41 12.98
CA GLU A 21 0.93 -20.10 12.46
C GLU A 21 0.64 -19.63 11.02
N VAL A 22 0.31 -20.56 10.14
CA VAL A 22 -0.06 -20.30 8.75
C VAL A 22 -1.46 -20.84 8.49
N CYS A 23 -2.37 -19.95 8.08
CA CYS A 23 -3.73 -20.33 7.70
C CYS A 23 -4.38 -19.26 6.82
N TYR A 24 -5.54 -19.60 6.26
CA TYR A 24 -6.38 -18.65 5.54
C TYR A 24 -7.86 -18.92 5.82
N SER A 25 -8.69 -17.88 5.74
CA SER A 25 -10.15 -18.00 5.84
C SER A 25 -10.85 -16.95 4.97
N LEU A 26 -11.98 -17.34 4.38
CA LEU A 26 -12.84 -16.48 3.55
C LEU A 26 -14.14 -16.08 4.24
N SER A 27 -14.42 -16.65 5.41
CA SER A 27 -15.71 -16.54 6.11
C SER A 27 -15.59 -16.18 7.59
N SER A 28 -14.37 -16.14 8.13
CA SER A 28 -14.11 -15.87 9.54
C SER A 28 -12.93 -14.91 9.72
N ASN A 29 -13.01 -14.04 10.73
CA ASN A 29 -11.91 -13.16 11.16
C ASN A 29 -10.93 -13.86 12.11
N ARG A 30 -11.06 -15.18 12.28
CA ARG A 30 -10.11 -16.08 12.91
C ARG A 30 -9.90 -17.31 12.04
N CYS A 31 -8.67 -17.80 11.96
CA CYS A 31 -8.34 -19.11 11.40
C CYS A 31 -7.30 -19.79 12.27
N SER A 32 -7.27 -21.12 12.17
CA SER A 32 -6.19 -21.93 12.73
C SER A 32 -5.63 -22.86 11.67
N GLY A 33 -4.34 -23.15 11.76
CA GLY A 33 -3.63 -23.97 10.78
C GLY A 33 -2.38 -24.61 11.35
N HIS A 34 -1.42 -24.95 10.48
CA HIS A 34 -0.14 -25.50 10.89
C HIS A 34 0.87 -24.40 11.18
N TYR A 35 1.99 -24.77 11.80
CA TYR A 35 3.10 -23.87 12.06
C TYR A 35 4.20 -24.07 11.02
N GLU A 36 4.82 -22.98 10.60
CA GLU A 36 5.97 -23.00 9.69
C GLU A 36 7.12 -22.20 10.29
N THR A 37 8.34 -22.71 10.09
CA THR A 37 9.57 -21.98 10.39
C THR A 37 9.80 -20.90 9.33
N CYS A 38 9.94 -19.65 9.76
CA CYS A 38 10.10 -18.51 8.88
C CYS A 38 11.48 -18.47 8.22
N GLY A 39 11.52 -17.94 7.01
CA GLY A 39 12.76 -17.79 6.24
C GLY A 39 13.68 -16.67 6.78
N PRO A 40 14.93 -16.59 6.29
CA PRO A 40 15.94 -15.64 6.79
C PRO A 40 15.56 -14.15 6.74
N SER A 41 14.60 -13.76 5.90
CA SER A 41 14.10 -12.38 5.75
C SER A 41 12.71 -12.16 6.36
N GLN A 42 12.17 -13.16 7.06
CA GLN A 42 10.83 -13.14 7.65
C GLN A 42 10.96 -13.11 9.17
N ASP A 43 11.08 -11.91 9.72
CA ASP A 43 11.28 -11.64 11.14
C ASP A 43 9.97 -11.43 11.92
N ARG A 44 8.81 -11.63 11.28
CA ARG A 44 7.49 -11.38 11.88
C ARG A 44 6.50 -12.47 11.57
N CYS A 45 5.73 -12.85 12.59
CA CYS A 45 4.44 -13.49 12.38
C CYS A 45 3.42 -12.42 12.04
N MET A 46 2.69 -12.64 10.95
CA MET A 46 1.69 -11.71 10.45
C MET A 46 0.30 -12.31 10.54
N GLU A 47 -0.67 -11.46 10.87
CA GLU A 47 -2.09 -11.73 10.71
C GLU A 47 -2.70 -10.60 9.88
N THR A 48 -3.19 -10.93 8.69
CA THR A 48 -3.65 -9.96 7.69
C THR A 48 -5.12 -10.16 7.38
N LEU A 49 -5.88 -9.08 7.43
CA LEU A 49 -7.28 -9.01 7.07
C LEU A 49 -7.42 -8.08 5.86
N THR A 50 -7.80 -8.66 4.72
CA THR A 50 -8.07 -7.93 3.48
C THR A 50 -9.57 -7.81 3.31
N GLN A 51 -10.07 -6.57 3.26
CA GLN A 51 -11.47 -6.27 2.96
C GLN A 51 -11.58 -5.72 1.55
N THR A 52 -12.48 -6.29 0.75
CA THR A 52 -12.75 -5.83 -0.60
C THR A 52 -14.23 -5.51 -0.75
N SER A 53 -14.56 -4.37 -1.35
CA SER A 53 -15.91 -4.03 -1.75
C SER A 53 -15.97 -3.79 -3.25
N LEU A 54 -16.97 -4.39 -3.90
CA LEU A 54 -17.31 -4.18 -5.31
C LEU A 54 -18.80 -3.86 -5.40
N GLY A 55 -19.14 -2.59 -5.60
CA GLY A 55 -20.50 -2.08 -5.41
C GLY A 55 -20.96 -2.30 -3.97
N GLU A 56 -22.11 -2.95 -3.81
CA GLU A 56 -22.64 -3.33 -2.49
C GLU A 56 -22.05 -4.63 -1.94
N LEU A 57 -21.43 -5.44 -2.80
CA LEU A 57 -20.83 -6.71 -2.41
C LEU A 57 -19.57 -6.45 -1.60
N LYS A 58 -19.50 -7.02 -0.40
CA LYS A 58 -18.32 -7.00 0.46
C LYS A 58 -17.82 -8.42 0.64
N SER A 59 -16.52 -8.61 0.51
CA SER A 59 -15.83 -9.85 0.82
C SER A 59 -14.63 -9.57 1.68
N PHE A 60 -14.11 -10.62 2.31
CA PHE A 60 -12.89 -10.50 3.06
C PHE A 60 -12.08 -11.79 3.05
N VAL A 61 -10.80 -11.63 3.35
CA VAL A 61 -9.84 -12.73 3.49
C VAL A 61 -9.00 -12.49 4.73
N LEU A 62 -8.94 -13.47 5.61
CA LEU A 62 -7.95 -13.54 6.68
C LEU A 62 -6.80 -14.43 6.23
N LYS A 63 -5.56 -14.03 6.54
CA LYS A 63 -4.36 -14.82 6.26
C LYS A 63 -3.35 -14.68 7.38
N LYS A 64 -2.82 -15.81 7.85
CA LYS A 64 -1.68 -15.87 8.77
C LYS A 64 -0.41 -16.31 8.04
N THR A 65 0.58 -15.44 8.13
CA THR A 65 1.87 -15.31 7.43
C THR A 65 3.14 -15.47 8.27
N CYS A 66 4.21 -16.09 7.77
CA CYS A 66 5.55 -15.51 8.00
C CYS A 66 5.72 -14.27 7.10
N GLY A 67 6.36 -13.21 7.59
CA GLY A 67 6.61 -12.01 6.81
C GLY A 67 7.62 -11.07 7.47
N SER A 68 7.72 -9.85 6.94
CA SER A 68 8.64 -8.84 7.45
C SER A 68 7.93 -7.63 8.05
N VAL A 69 8.65 -6.88 8.90
CA VAL A 69 8.18 -5.64 9.54
C VAL A 69 7.60 -4.60 8.56
N TYR A 70 8.04 -4.62 7.30
CA TYR A 70 7.56 -3.70 6.27
C TYR A 70 6.03 -3.81 6.05
N ASN A 71 5.50 -5.05 6.00
CA ASN A 71 4.07 -5.29 5.78
C ASN A 71 3.21 -4.82 6.95
N CYS A 72 3.79 -4.73 8.14
CA CYS A 72 3.13 -4.31 9.37
C CYS A 72 2.97 -2.78 9.42
N THR A 73 3.93 -2.07 8.84
CA THR A 73 4.05 -0.61 8.93
C THR A 73 3.47 0.11 7.72
N HIS A 74 3.30 -0.60 6.60
CA HIS A 74 2.80 -0.04 5.35
C HIS A 74 1.55 -0.79 4.87
N PRO A 75 0.38 -0.56 5.49
CA PRO A 75 -0.87 -1.20 5.06
C PRO A 75 -1.20 -0.82 3.61
N ALA A 76 -1.67 -1.79 2.83
CA ALA A 76 -2.07 -1.55 1.46
C ALA A 76 -3.54 -1.13 1.39
N SER A 77 -3.84 -0.10 0.61
CA SER A 77 -5.21 0.28 0.26
C SER A 77 -5.30 0.79 -1.17
N MET A 78 -6.50 0.68 -1.74
CA MET A 78 -6.87 1.28 -3.01
C MET A 78 -8.36 1.63 -3.04
N THR A 79 -8.66 2.74 -3.72
CA THR A 79 -10.02 3.21 -3.99
C THR A 79 -10.20 3.54 -5.47
N ALA A 80 -11.27 3.02 -6.06
CA ALA A 80 -11.75 3.35 -7.40
C ALA A 80 -13.30 3.44 -7.38
N PRO A 81 -13.95 3.94 -8.45
CA PRO A 81 -15.40 3.99 -8.52
C PRO A 81 -16.01 2.60 -8.31
N GLY A 82 -16.84 2.44 -7.27
CA GLY A 82 -17.47 1.16 -6.95
C GLY A 82 -16.50 0.05 -6.53
N TYR A 83 -15.21 0.33 -6.34
CA TYR A 83 -14.23 -0.67 -5.90
C TYR A 83 -13.36 -0.12 -4.78
N ARG A 84 -13.20 -0.89 -3.70
CA ARG A 84 -12.31 -0.54 -2.61
C ARG A 84 -11.64 -1.79 -2.07
N VAL A 85 -10.36 -1.68 -1.74
CA VAL A 85 -9.64 -2.69 -0.99
C VAL A 85 -8.84 -2.04 0.14
N SER A 86 -8.85 -2.68 1.30
CA SER A 86 -8.09 -2.26 2.48
C SER A 86 -7.47 -3.47 3.14
N VAL A 87 -6.17 -3.42 3.38
CA VAL A 87 -5.37 -4.48 3.99
C VAL A 87 -4.91 -4.01 5.35
N THR A 88 -5.37 -4.69 6.40
CA THR A 88 -4.91 -4.46 7.76
C THR A 88 -4.04 -5.62 8.20
N THR A 89 -2.84 -5.32 8.67
CA THR A 89 -1.89 -6.34 9.15
C THR A 89 -1.51 -6.04 10.60
N MET A 90 -1.52 -7.07 11.43
CA MET A 90 -0.90 -7.07 12.76
C MET A 90 0.31 -7.98 12.74
N CYS A 91 1.33 -7.62 13.53
CA CYS A 91 2.58 -8.37 13.59
C CYS A 91 3.10 -8.53 15.01
N CYS A 92 3.88 -9.58 15.20
CA CYS A 92 4.62 -9.89 16.42
C CYS A 92 5.86 -10.73 16.05
N ASP A 93 6.79 -10.89 16.98
CA ASP A 93 8.15 -11.41 16.77
C ASP A 93 8.57 -12.51 17.75
N THR A 94 7.60 -13.19 18.35
CA THR A 94 7.83 -14.39 19.17
C THR A 94 7.12 -15.58 18.55
N ASP A 95 7.57 -16.79 18.86
CA ASP A 95 6.95 -18.00 18.30
C ASP A 95 5.45 -18.04 18.60
N TYR A 96 4.67 -18.46 17.59
CA TYR A 96 3.23 -18.73 17.67
C TYR A 96 2.37 -17.54 18.12
N CYS A 97 2.88 -16.31 18.01
CA CYS A 97 2.26 -15.12 18.59
C CYS A 97 1.04 -14.59 17.82
N ASN A 98 0.82 -15.03 16.58
CA ASN A 98 -0.21 -14.53 15.66
C ASN A 98 -1.57 -15.22 15.85
N ASN A 99 -2.03 -15.39 17.10
CA ASN A 99 -3.25 -16.13 17.47
C ASN A 99 -4.45 -15.22 17.86
N ARG A 100 -4.41 -13.95 17.46
CA ARG A 100 -5.34 -12.91 17.90
C ARG A 100 -6.63 -12.91 17.08
N THR A 101 -7.60 -12.08 17.47
CA THR A 101 -8.77 -11.79 16.63
C THR A 101 -8.47 -10.53 15.82
N MET A 102 -8.65 -10.59 14.51
CA MET A 102 -8.60 -9.38 13.69
C MET A 102 -9.90 -8.58 13.78
N ASN A 103 -9.74 -7.28 14.01
CA ASN A 103 -10.84 -6.33 14.00
C ASN A 103 -10.83 -5.51 12.70
N TRP A 104 -12.02 -5.18 12.23
CA TRP A 104 -12.20 -4.27 11.10
C TRP A 104 -11.74 -2.87 11.48
N LYS A 105 -10.73 -2.35 10.79
CA LYS A 105 -10.35 -0.94 10.94
C LYS A 105 -11.21 -0.07 10.04
N ALA A 106 -11.73 1.02 10.60
CA ALA A 106 -12.38 2.04 9.82
C ALA A 106 -11.38 2.65 8.83
N VAL A 107 -11.84 2.86 7.61
CA VAL A 107 -11.07 3.53 6.56
C VAL A 107 -10.98 5.02 6.87
N ASN A 108 -9.79 5.60 6.76
CA ASN A 108 -9.64 7.05 6.80
C ASN A 108 -10.16 7.68 5.49
N SER A 109 -11.32 8.33 5.57
CA SER A 109 -12.00 9.01 4.45
C SER A 109 -11.62 10.50 4.32
N THR A 110 -10.66 10.99 5.10
CA THR A 110 -10.21 12.38 5.03
C THR A 110 -9.49 12.62 3.71
N LYS A 111 -9.94 13.60 2.92
CA LYS A 111 -9.31 13.97 1.64
C LYS A 111 -7.87 14.42 1.88
N ASN A 112 -6.93 13.89 1.08
CA ASN A 112 -5.50 14.18 1.22
C ASN A 112 -4.95 15.18 0.19
N GLY A 113 -5.80 15.66 -0.72
CA GLY A 113 -5.45 16.64 -1.75
C GLY A 113 -4.92 16.03 -3.07
N VAL A 114 -4.67 14.72 -3.13
CA VAL A 114 -4.33 14.02 -4.37
C VAL A 114 -5.60 13.74 -5.18
N ARG A 115 -5.50 13.85 -6.50
CA ARG A 115 -6.61 13.58 -7.42
C ARG A 115 -6.17 12.67 -8.56
N CYS A 116 -6.77 11.50 -8.65
CA CYS A 116 -6.39 10.49 -9.64
C CYS A 116 -7.45 10.33 -10.74
N PRO A 117 -7.05 10.07 -12.00
CA PRO A 117 -7.98 9.50 -12.97
C PRO A 117 -8.42 8.12 -12.48
N SER A 118 -9.73 7.85 -12.55
CA SER A 118 -10.29 6.63 -11.98
C SER A 118 -11.35 5.99 -12.86
N CYS A 119 -11.44 4.67 -12.80
CA CYS A 119 -12.39 3.87 -13.57
C CYS A 119 -12.52 2.46 -12.98
N LEU A 120 -13.63 1.82 -13.32
CA LEU A 120 -13.85 0.39 -13.12
C LEU A 120 -14.53 -0.14 -14.38
N ALA A 121 -13.85 -1.02 -15.11
CA ALA A 121 -14.35 -1.62 -16.34
C ALA A 121 -14.42 -3.14 -16.19
N HIS A 122 -15.59 -3.71 -16.46
CA HIS A 122 -15.83 -5.15 -16.41
C HIS A 122 -15.66 -5.78 -17.79
N ASN A 123 -15.06 -6.97 -17.84
CA ASN A 123 -14.74 -7.71 -19.06
C ASN A 123 -13.99 -6.88 -20.12
N SER A 124 -13.17 -5.94 -19.66
CA SER A 124 -12.34 -5.08 -20.50
C SER A 124 -10.93 -4.95 -19.92
N GLU A 125 -9.95 -4.84 -20.80
CA GLU A 125 -8.53 -4.59 -20.46
C GLU A 125 -8.17 -3.10 -20.43
N THR A 126 -9.12 -2.23 -20.80
CA THR A 126 -8.93 -0.78 -20.87
C THR A 126 -10.09 -0.04 -20.20
N CYS A 127 -9.81 1.20 -19.83
CA CYS A 127 -10.84 2.15 -19.39
C CYS A 127 -11.05 3.19 -20.48
N ASP A 128 -12.26 3.25 -21.02
CA ASP A 128 -12.60 4.18 -22.10
C ASP A 128 -12.86 5.60 -21.56
N ARG A 129 -13.29 5.70 -20.30
CA ARG A 129 -13.59 6.97 -19.63
C ARG A 129 -13.08 6.97 -18.21
N HIS A 130 -12.20 7.92 -17.90
CA HIS A 130 -11.77 8.20 -16.54
C HIS A 130 -12.59 9.33 -15.93
N THR A 131 -12.84 9.20 -14.63
CA THR A 131 -13.45 10.24 -13.80
C THR A 131 -12.47 10.65 -12.71
N PRO A 132 -12.30 11.95 -12.41
CA PRO A 132 -11.39 12.36 -11.35
C PRO A 132 -11.90 11.94 -9.96
N LEU A 133 -11.07 11.21 -9.21
CA LEU A 133 -11.35 10.79 -7.84
C LEU A 133 -10.45 11.55 -6.85
N ASN A 134 -11.06 12.13 -5.81
CA ASN A 134 -10.31 12.74 -4.72
C ASN A 134 -9.85 11.65 -3.76
N CYS A 135 -8.53 11.51 -3.58
CA CYS A 135 -7.96 10.48 -2.74
C CYS A 135 -8.05 10.85 -1.25
N THR A 136 -8.00 9.83 -0.40
CA THR A 136 -8.17 9.96 1.04
C THR A 136 -7.09 9.22 1.81
N GLY A 137 -6.84 9.66 3.05
CA GLY A 137 -5.88 9.01 3.94
C GLY A 137 -4.49 8.88 3.29
N SER A 138 -3.94 7.67 3.32
CA SER A 138 -2.61 7.33 2.81
C SER A 138 -2.55 7.00 1.32
N GLU A 139 -3.66 7.16 0.57
CA GLU A 139 -3.69 6.87 -0.87
C GLU A 139 -3.15 8.05 -1.67
N THR A 140 -1.83 8.09 -1.86
CA THR A 140 -1.13 9.21 -2.51
C THR A 140 -0.65 8.92 -3.93
N TYR A 141 -0.87 7.70 -4.43
CA TYR A 141 -0.48 7.28 -5.78
C TYR A 141 -1.71 7.09 -6.67
N CYS A 142 -1.55 7.31 -7.97
CA CYS A 142 -2.55 6.97 -8.97
C CYS A 142 -2.06 5.74 -9.73
N VAL A 143 -2.85 4.68 -9.74
CA VAL A 143 -2.48 3.43 -10.40
C VAL A 143 -3.61 2.91 -11.26
N GLN A 144 -3.25 2.12 -12.27
CA GLN A 144 -4.16 1.37 -13.11
C GLN A 144 -3.62 -0.05 -13.27
N PHE A 145 -4.48 -1.06 -13.21
CA PHE A 145 -4.12 -2.43 -13.54
C PHE A 145 -5.33 -3.25 -13.98
N THR A 146 -5.04 -4.39 -14.56
CA THR A 146 -6.02 -5.40 -14.96
C THR A 146 -5.89 -6.60 -14.00
N ALA A 147 -7.02 -7.06 -13.47
CA ALA A 147 -7.10 -8.26 -12.64
C ALA A 147 -7.99 -9.29 -13.34
N SER A 148 -7.50 -10.52 -13.51
CA SER A 148 -8.21 -11.60 -14.17
C SER A 148 -8.12 -12.90 -13.38
N ARG A 149 -9.10 -13.78 -13.57
CA ARG A 149 -9.07 -15.17 -13.08
C ARG A 149 -8.92 -16.08 -14.29
N HIS A 150 -8.12 -17.14 -14.21
CA HIS A 150 -8.02 -18.11 -15.31
C HIS A 150 -9.41 -18.63 -15.69
N ARG A 151 -9.79 -18.47 -16.97
CA ARG A 151 -11.13 -18.79 -17.52
C ARG A 151 -12.30 -18.02 -16.86
N GLY A 152 -12.03 -16.88 -16.24
CA GLY A 152 -13.02 -16.00 -15.64
C GLY A 152 -13.06 -14.61 -16.26
N SER A 153 -13.90 -13.76 -15.69
CA SER A 153 -14.01 -12.35 -16.07
C SER A 153 -12.76 -11.56 -15.71
N THR A 154 -12.44 -10.57 -16.55
CA THR A 154 -11.37 -9.60 -16.34
C THR A 154 -11.97 -8.30 -15.83
N ILE A 155 -11.27 -7.59 -14.94
CA ILE A 155 -11.62 -6.23 -14.54
C ILE A 155 -10.41 -5.33 -14.71
N THR A 156 -10.63 -4.12 -15.22
CA THR A 156 -9.62 -3.06 -15.24
C THR A 156 -10.01 -1.99 -14.25
N ILE A 157 -9.08 -1.63 -13.37
CA ILE A 157 -9.28 -0.73 -12.25
C ILE A 157 -8.26 0.40 -12.37
N ALA A 158 -8.70 1.65 -12.25
CA ALA A 158 -7.83 2.78 -12.00
C ALA A 158 -8.35 3.62 -10.84
N GLY A 159 -7.44 4.16 -10.03
CA GLY A 159 -7.82 5.02 -8.92
C GLY A 159 -6.67 5.35 -7.98
N CYS A 160 -7.03 5.71 -6.76
CA CYS A 160 -6.12 6.09 -5.69
C CYS A 160 -5.55 4.85 -5.01
N ALA A 161 -4.26 4.87 -4.68
CA ALA A 161 -3.55 3.76 -4.10
C ALA A 161 -2.53 4.22 -3.06
N SER A 162 -2.34 3.41 -2.02
CA SER A 162 -1.23 3.52 -1.07
C SER A 162 0.11 3.15 -1.73
N GLU A 163 1.21 3.55 -1.10
CA GLU A 163 2.57 3.15 -1.51
C GLU A 163 2.75 1.63 -1.59
N SER A 164 2.22 0.87 -0.62
CA SER A 164 2.31 -0.60 -0.66
C SER A 164 1.57 -1.21 -1.84
N MET A 165 0.45 -0.63 -2.25
CA MET A 165 -0.28 -1.09 -3.43
C MET A 165 0.52 -0.82 -4.71
N GLU A 166 1.23 0.32 -4.76
CA GLU A 166 2.14 0.64 -5.85
C GLU A 166 3.33 -0.32 -5.91
N LYS A 167 4.06 -0.48 -4.81
CA LYS A 167 5.25 -1.36 -4.73
C LYS A 167 4.94 -2.82 -5.04
N THR A 168 3.77 -3.29 -4.62
CA THR A 168 3.32 -4.66 -4.91
C THR A 168 2.67 -4.81 -6.29
N ARG A 169 2.63 -3.73 -7.09
CA ARG A 169 2.06 -3.68 -8.43
C ARG A 169 0.61 -4.17 -8.45
N GLY A 170 -0.18 -3.76 -7.47
CA GLY A 170 -1.59 -4.14 -7.30
C GLY A 170 -1.82 -5.51 -6.64
N LYS A 171 -0.77 -6.33 -6.46
CA LYS A 171 -0.92 -7.69 -5.91
C LYS A 171 -1.38 -7.71 -4.45
N ALA A 172 -1.08 -6.68 -3.66
CA ALA A 172 -1.55 -6.59 -2.28
C ALA A 172 -3.09 -6.58 -2.15
N ALA A 173 -3.82 -6.23 -3.22
CA ALA A 173 -5.28 -6.30 -3.23
C ALA A 173 -5.84 -7.74 -3.15
N PHE A 174 -5.01 -8.74 -3.44
CA PHE A 174 -5.43 -10.14 -3.58
C PHE A 174 -4.63 -11.03 -2.61
N GLY A 175 -5.33 -11.66 -1.66
CA GLY A 175 -4.70 -12.48 -0.62
C GLY A 175 -4.21 -13.87 -1.07
N GLY A 176 -4.52 -14.27 -2.30
CA GLY A 176 -4.21 -15.59 -2.85
C GLY A 176 -3.84 -15.57 -4.34
N ASN A 177 -3.47 -16.73 -4.87
CA ASN A 177 -2.89 -16.87 -6.21
C ASN A 177 -3.94 -17.09 -7.33
N SER A 178 -5.22 -16.94 -7.02
CA SER A 178 -6.31 -17.18 -7.98
C SER A 178 -6.56 -16.00 -8.93
N ILE A 179 -5.97 -14.84 -8.65
CA ILE A 179 -6.08 -13.63 -9.45
C ILE A 179 -4.72 -13.26 -10.02
N GLU A 180 -4.66 -13.10 -11.33
CA GLU A 180 -3.51 -12.58 -12.05
C GLU A 180 -3.65 -11.06 -12.18
N VAL A 181 -2.60 -10.33 -11.81
CA VAL A 181 -2.53 -8.87 -12.00
C VAL A 181 -1.59 -8.60 -13.16
N SER A 182 -2.10 -7.89 -14.18
CA SER A 182 -1.38 -7.53 -15.39
C SER A 182 -1.58 -6.04 -15.73
N ARG A 183 -0.83 -5.54 -16.71
CA ARG A 183 -0.94 -4.15 -17.21
C ARG A 183 -0.84 -3.07 -16.12
N PHE A 184 -0.13 -3.34 -15.04
CA PHE A 184 0.06 -2.37 -13.95
C PHE A 184 0.84 -1.14 -14.42
N GLN A 185 0.29 0.03 -14.15
CA GLN A 185 0.85 1.34 -14.49
C GLN A 185 0.62 2.31 -13.33
N VAL A 186 1.60 3.17 -13.08
CA VAL A 186 1.43 4.37 -12.27
C VAL A 186 1.02 5.49 -13.23
N THR A 187 -0.10 6.15 -12.96
CA THR A 187 -0.65 7.21 -13.80
C THR A 187 -0.34 8.58 -13.20
N ASN A 188 -0.24 9.60 -14.04
CA ASN A 188 -0.02 10.96 -13.57
C ASN A 188 -1.33 11.54 -13.01
N GLY A 189 -1.46 11.58 -11.69
CA GLY A 189 -2.41 12.44 -10.97
C GLY A 189 -1.76 13.21 -9.81
N ALA A 190 -0.42 13.22 -9.77
CA ALA A 190 0.38 13.95 -8.79
C ALA A 190 0.42 15.45 -9.13
N GLN A 191 -0.72 16.13 -9.16
CA GLN A 191 -0.74 17.56 -8.91
C GLN A 191 -1.05 17.75 -7.43
N SER A 192 0.01 17.92 -6.64
CA SER A 192 -0.11 18.67 -5.40
C SER A 192 -0.69 20.04 -5.78
N VAL A 193 -1.88 20.36 -5.29
CA VAL A 193 -2.28 21.77 -5.21
C VAL A 193 -1.18 22.44 -4.38
N PRO A 194 -0.43 23.43 -4.92
CA PRO A 194 0.53 24.14 -4.11
C PRO A 194 -0.24 24.73 -2.93
N LYS A 195 0.09 24.32 -1.70
CA LYS A 195 -0.30 25.11 -0.52
C LYS A 195 0.24 26.50 -0.80
N GLY A 196 -0.67 27.47 -0.98
CA GLY A 196 -0.33 28.85 -1.27
C GLY A 196 0.65 29.36 -0.24
N HIS A 197 1.93 29.38 -0.61
CA HIS A 197 2.93 30.15 0.10
C HIS A 197 2.71 31.57 -0.40
N LEU A 198 2.13 32.40 0.47
CA LEU A 198 1.95 33.82 0.25
C LEU A 198 3.33 34.47 0.15
N SER A 199 3.95 34.41 -1.02
CA SER A 199 5.22 35.08 -1.29
C SER A 199 4.91 36.54 -1.57
N VAL A 200 4.97 37.35 -0.51
CA VAL A 200 4.99 38.81 -0.59
C VAL A 200 6.29 39.20 -1.30
N PHE A 201 6.24 39.36 -2.62
CA PHE A 201 7.28 40.10 -3.33
C PHE A 201 6.90 41.58 -3.29
N LEU A 202 7.60 42.33 -2.42
CA LEU A 202 7.57 43.79 -2.45
C LEU A 202 8.06 44.26 -3.83
N ALA A 203 7.17 44.92 -4.57
CA ALA A 203 7.57 45.73 -5.71
C ALA A 203 8.30 46.97 -5.17
N VAL A 204 9.62 47.01 -5.30
CA VAL A 204 10.39 48.23 -5.09
C VAL A 204 10.35 49.03 -6.39
N LEU A 205 9.39 49.95 -6.49
CA LEU A 205 9.49 51.09 -7.40
C LEU A 205 10.53 52.07 -6.82
N PHE A 206 11.61 52.32 -7.56
CA PHE A 206 12.30 53.61 -7.49
C PHE A 206 12.48 54.15 -8.90
N THR A 207 11.55 55.02 -9.30
CA THR A 207 11.70 55.90 -10.46
C THR A 207 12.32 57.24 -10.04
N LEU A 208 13.53 57.47 -10.54
CA LEU A 208 14.03 58.69 -11.23
C LEU A 208 14.32 60.02 -10.51
N LYS A 209 15.33 60.67 -11.12
CA LYS A 209 15.83 62.06 -11.08
C LYS A 209 16.87 62.33 -9.96
N ILE A 210 17.98 63.02 -10.23
CA ILE A 210 18.08 64.36 -10.82
C ILE A 210 19.43 64.58 -11.55
N PHE A 211 19.37 65.39 -12.62
CA PHE A 211 20.46 66.02 -13.37
C PHE A 211 21.44 66.83 -12.49
N ALA A 212 22.74 66.79 -12.78
CA ALA A 212 23.65 67.93 -12.58
C ALA A 212 24.89 67.80 -13.48
N GLU A 213 25.37 68.94 -13.96
CA GLU A 213 26.16 69.17 -15.16
C GLU A 213 27.70 69.10 -14.98
N CYS A 214 28.39 69.09 -16.13
CA CYS A 214 29.72 69.66 -16.42
C CYS A 214 31.02 68.99 -15.92
N GLY A 215 31.95 68.76 -16.87
CA GLY A 215 33.39 68.99 -16.64
C GLY A 215 34.39 68.07 -17.35
N SER A 216 34.86 68.50 -18.54
CA SER A 216 36.27 68.46 -19.03
C SER A 216 37.08 67.14 -18.99
N SER A 217 37.32 66.56 -20.19
CA SER A 217 38.62 66.56 -20.90
C SER A 217 38.49 65.95 -22.29
#